data_AF-A0A1R3GLG9-F1
#
_entry.id   AF-A0A1R3GLG9-F1
#
_cell.length_a   1.000
_cell.length_b   1.000
_cell.length_c   1.000
_cell.angle_alpha   90.00
_cell.angle_beta   90.00
_cell.angle_gamma   90.00
#
_symmetry.space_group_name_H-M   'P 1'
#
loop_
_entity.id
_entity.type
_entity.pdbx_description
1 polymer ?
#
loop_
_entity_poly.entity_id
_entity_poly.type
_entity_poly.pdbx_seq_one_letter_code
_entity_poly.pdbx_strand_id
1 'polypeptide(L)'
;MAAAAKDDTAFEKQSALSALAISDIVMINMWCHDVGREQGACKPLLRTVFEVMKRIFSARKITLLFVLRDRTKTPLEHLDQILRKDTEQIWKSVCQPTIHVNTPLSEYFNVRGGHCFTKLELQEELFKEQVAQLRQLLLNRTKHRDGQAIVPASEFCFSAQRIWEETKDNKDLNLPSHKVLVATVHCEEIANQKLQQLQSDKHCLIILAAMPDSACAICRDFLLNFYSLPLSVL
;
A
#
# COMPACT_ATOMS: atom_id res chain seq x y z
N MET A 1 4.63 37.07 -7.30
CA MET A 1 5.54 36.06 -7.89
C MET A 1 5.81 34.94 -6.86
N ALA A 2 4.76 34.28 -6.35
CA ALA A 2 4.84 33.39 -5.18
C ALA A 2 3.92 32.14 -5.32
N ALA A 3 3.93 31.51 -6.50
CA ALA A 3 3.11 30.32 -6.77
C ALA A 3 3.89 29.12 -7.34
N ALA A 4 5.20 29.23 -7.58
CA ALA A 4 5.97 28.21 -8.30
C ALA A 4 6.76 27.23 -7.42
N ALA A 5 6.73 27.36 -6.08
CA ALA A 5 7.58 26.55 -5.18
C ALA A 5 6.83 25.49 -4.36
N LYS A 6 5.53 25.26 -4.62
CA LYS A 6 4.68 24.40 -3.78
C LYS A 6 4.55 22.95 -4.28
N ASP A 7 5.13 22.62 -5.44
CA ASP A 7 4.80 21.38 -6.17
C ASP A 7 6.00 20.45 -6.47
N ASP A 8 7.24 20.84 -6.14
CA ASP A 8 8.45 20.05 -6.49
C ASP A 8 8.52 18.66 -5.81
N THR A 9 7.70 18.41 -4.77
CA THR A 9 7.67 17.12 -4.05
C THR A 9 6.35 16.36 -4.20
N ALA A 10 5.44 16.82 -5.05
CA ALA A 10 4.12 16.19 -5.22
C ALA A 10 4.24 14.76 -5.75
N PHE A 11 5.09 14.56 -6.77
CA PHE A 11 5.35 13.24 -7.32
C PHE A 11 6.00 12.30 -6.30
N GLU A 12 6.94 12.79 -5.48
CA GLU A 12 7.58 12.01 -4.42
C GLU A 12 6.56 11.54 -3.37
N LYS A 13 5.68 12.44 -2.94
CA LYS A 13 4.60 12.15 -2.00
C LYS A 13 3.62 11.11 -2.56
N GLN A 14 3.19 11.28 -3.80
CA GLN A 14 2.27 10.37 -4.48
C GLN A 14 2.87 8.98 -4.69
N SER A 15 4.13 8.93 -5.14
CA SER A 15 4.86 7.69 -5.36
C SER A 15 5.09 6.94 -4.04
N ALA A 16 5.49 7.66 -2.98
CA ALA A 16 5.69 7.09 -1.65
C ALA A 16 4.37 6.55 -1.06
N LEU A 17 3.28 7.32 -1.17
CA LEU A 17 1.96 6.93 -0.69
C LEU A 17 1.47 5.66 -1.39
N SER A 18 1.59 5.61 -2.72
CA SER A 18 1.20 4.46 -3.53
C SER A 18 2.02 3.21 -3.18
N ALA A 19 3.35 3.37 -3.03
CA ALA A 19 4.24 2.28 -2.65
C ALA A 19 3.88 1.71 -1.26
N LEU A 20 3.56 2.56 -0.28
CA LEU A 20 3.15 2.14 1.07
C LEU A 20 1.80 1.42 1.06
N ALA A 21 0.83 1.95 0.29
CA ALA A 21 -0.50 1.38 0.20
C ALA A 21 -0.48 -0.05 -0.38
N ILE A 22 0.36 -0.32 -1.38
CA ILE A 22 0.42 -1.64 -2.02
C ILE A 22 1.36 -2.62 -1.32
N SER A 23 2.42 -2.14 -0.67
CA SER A 23 3.52 -3.01 -0.20
C SER A 23 3.36 -3.52 1.23
N ASP A 24 3.65 -4.80 1.45
CA ASP A 24 3.80 -5.37 2.80
C ASP A 24 5.18 -5.07 3.40
N ILE A 25 6.20 -4.95 2.55
CA ILE A 25 7.59 -4.68 2.91
C ILE A 25 8.10 -3.57 2.00
N VAL A 26 8.60 -2.49 2.59
CA VAL A 26 9.27 -1.40 1.88
C VAL A 26 10.75 -1.46 2.20
N MET A 27 11.58 -1.63 1.17
CA MET A 27 13.03 -1.64 1.31
C MET A 27 13.58 -0.22 1.19
N ILE A 28 14.34 0.19 2.19
CA ILE A 28 14.99 1.50 2.22
C ILE A 28 16.49 1.27 2.02
N ASN A 29 16.96 1.52 0.81
CA ASN A 29 18.35 1.38 0.44
C ASN A 29 19.13 2.66 0.80
N MET A 30 20.13 2.55 1.66
CA MET A 30 20.95 3.68 2.09
C MET A 30 22.42 3.28 2.32
N TRP A 31 23.34 4.24 2.27
CA TRP A 31 24.75 3.98 2.51
C TRP A 31 25.03 3.88 4.01
N CYS A 32 25.86 2.92 4.43
CA CYS A 32 26.22 2.69 5.84
C CYS A 32 26.86 3.97 6.46
N HIS A 33 27.47 4.85 5.67
CA HIS A 33 28.06 6.12 6.14
C HIS A 33 27.08 7.30 6.28
N ASP A 34 25.87 7.18 5.73
CA ASP A 34 24.80 8.18 5.87
C ASP A 34 23.94 7.95 7.11
N VAL A 35 24.09 6.81 7.77
CA VAL A 35 23.40 6.48 9.03
C VAL A 35 23.78 7.52 10.10
N GLY A 36 22.77 8.12 10.74
CA GLY A 36 22.95 9.13 11.80
C GLY A 36 23.23 10.55 11.30
N ARG A 37 23.36 10.79 9.98
CA ARG A 37 23.50 12.15 9.44
C ARG A 37 22.13 12.83 9.34
N GLU A 38 22.04 14.08 9.79
CA GLU A 38 20.78 14.84 9.76
C GLU A 38 20.29 15.14 8.34
N GLN A 39 21.23 15.38 7.42
CA GLN A 39 20.98 15.54 5.98
C GLN A 39 21.27 14.26 5.19
N GLY A 40 21.48 13.12 5.86
CA GLY A 40 21.61 11.83 5.19
C GLY A 40 20.33 11.52 4.42
N ALA A 41 20.48 10.96 3.22
CA ALA A 41 19.42 10.84 2.20
C ALA A 41 18.09 10.23 2.67
N CYS A 42 18.07 9.53 3.80
CA CYS A 42 16.89 8.82 4.28
C CYS A 42 15.95 9.66 5.17
N LYS A 43 16.43 10.67 5.91
CA LYS A 43 15.59 11.39 6.87
C LYS A 43 14.47 12.21 6.21
N PRO A 44 14.73 12.99 5.14
CA PRO A 44 13.67 13.69 4.42
C PRO A 44 12.64 12.73 3.81
N LEU A 45 13.10 11.62 3.21
CA LEU A 45 12.24 10.60 2.64
C LEU A 45 11.32 9.95 3.68
N LEU A 46 11.86 9.56 4.84
CA LEU A 46 11.08 9.00 5.95
C LEU A 46 10.04 9.99 6.47
N ARG A 47 10.39 11.28 6.52
CA ARG A 47 9.44 12.34 6.89
C ARG A 47 8.26 12.37 5.92
N THR A 48 8.55 12.39 4.62
CA THR A 48 7.54 12.34 3.55
C THR A 48 6.66 11.10 3.68
N VAL A 49 7.26 9.92 3.88
CA VAL A 49 6.57 8.64 4.07
C VAL A 49 5.60 8.69 5.26
N PHE A 50 6.04 9.19 6.42
CA PHE A 50 5.17 9.30 7.60
C PHE A 50 4.11 10.40 7.46
N GLU A 51 4.40 11.48 6.73
CA GLU A 51 3.43 12.53 6.44
C GLU A 51 2.27 12.00 5.60
N VAL A 52 2.58 11.26 4.53
CA VAL A 52 1.56 10.71 3.64
C VAL A 52 0.85 9.50 4.26
N MET A 53 1.50 8.74 5.15
CA MET A 53 0.87 7.61 5.85
C MET A 53 -0.36 8.01 6.66
N LYS A 54 -0.43 9.25 7.18
CA LYS A 54 -1.64 9.75 7.89
C LYS A 54 -2.90 9.69 7.03
N ARG A 55 -2.74 9.60 5.71
CA ARG A 55 -3.82 9.51 4.73
C ARG A 55 -4.20 8.07 4.40
N ILE A 56 -3.46 7.08 4.91
CA ILE A 56 -3.79 5.66 4.79
C ILE A 56 -4.44 5.19 6.08
N PHE A 57 -5.74 4.91 6.02
CA PHE A 57 -6.46 4.28 7.13
C PHE A 57 -6.48 2.76 6.92
N SER A 58 -5.42 2.07 7.35
CA SER A 58 -5.29 0.61 7.19
C SER A 58 -4.88 -0.07 8.49
N ALA A 59 -5.51 -1.21 8.80
CA ALA A 59 -5.16 -2.07 9.92
C ALA A 59 -3.89 -2.91 9.67
N ARG A 60 -3.22 -2.75 8.50
CA ARG A 60 -2.03 -3.52 8.12
C ARG A 60 -0.75 -2.87 8.63
N LYS A 61 0.07 -3.63 9.36
CA LYS A 61 1.44 -3.24 9.71
C LYS A 61 2.39 -3.42 8.52
N ILE A 62 3.03 -2.34 8.06
CA ILE A 62 4.01 -2.35 6.97
C ILE A 62 5.41 -2.63 7.56
N THR A 63 6.23 -3.46 6.90
CA THR A 63 7.62 -3.66 7.34
C THR A 63 8.56 -2.69 6.63
N LEU A 64 9.25 -1.84 7.38
CA LEU A 64 10.35 -1.02 6.85
C LEU A 64 11.65 -1.82 7.00
N LEU A 65 12.24 -2.21 5.88
CA LEU A 65 13.46 -3.00 5.81
C LEU A 65 14.63 -2.11 5.37
N PHE A 66 15.49 -1.75 6.31
CA PHE A 66 16.69 -0.96 6.02
C PHE A 66 17.78 -1.86 5.43
N VAL A 67 18.16 -1.54 4.19
CA VAL A 67 19.23 -2.19 3.43
C VAL A 67 20.40 -1.23 3.38
N LEU A 68 21.45 -1.53 4.15
CA LEU A 68 22.64 -0.71 4.22
C LEU A 68 23.67 -1.17 3.18
N ARG A 69 24.28 -0.21 2.48
CA ARG A 69 25.30 -0.44 1.47
C ARG A 69 26.66 -0.03 1.98
N ASP A 70 27.72 -0.65 1.47
CA ASP A 70 29.10 -0.28 1.74
C ASP A 70 29.46 -0.35 3.23
N ARG A 71 29.47 -1.58 3.75
CA ARG A 71 29.81 -1.87 5.14
C ARG A 71 31.06 -1.13 5.62
N THR A 72 30.90 -0.41 6.73
CA THR A 72 31.98 0.28 7.45
C THR A 72 32.47 -0.57 8.61
N LYS A 73 33.46 -0.06 9.37
CA LYS A 73 33.96 -0.73 10.59
C LYS A 73 32.96 -0.72 11.75
N THR A 74 31.88 0.06 11.65
CA THR A 74 30.87 0.18 12.70
C THR A 74 30.07 -1.13 12.82
N PRO A 75 29.90 -1.68 14.03
CA PRO A 75 29.06 -2.86 14.25
C PRO A 75 27.62 -2.62 13.78
N LEU A 76 27.01 -3.67 13.23
CA LEU A 76 25.69 -3.58 12.62
C LEU A 76 24.59 -3.34 13.66
N GLU A 77 24.78 -3.87 14.85
CA GLU A 77 23.89 -3.70 16.01
C GLU A 77 23.79 -2.22 16.39
N HIS A 78 24.91 -1.50 16.32
CA HIS A 78 24.94 -0.08 16.61
C HIS A 78 24.24 0.74 15.52
N LEU A 79 24.45 0.39 14.25
CA LEU A 79 23.76 1.03 13.13
C LEU A 79 22.24 0.80 13.21
N ASP A 80 21.81 -0.42 13.55
CA ASP A 80 20.38 -0.74 13.74
C ASP A 80 19.77 0.08 14.88
N GLN A 81 20.47 0.24 16.00
CA GLN A 81 20.03 1.08 17.12
C GLN A 81 19.85 2.55 16.69
N ILE A 82 20.81 3.10 15.93
CA ILE A 82 20.72 4.48 15.42
C ILE A 82 19.51 4.61 14.49
N LEU A 83 19.33 3.70 13.53
CA LEU A 83 18.22 3.73 12.58
C LEU A 83 16.86 3.67 13.27
N ARG A 84 16.70 2.77 14.26
CA ARG A 84 15.48 2.66 15.05
C ARG A 84 15.18 3.95 15.80
N LYS A 85 16.19 4.52 16.46
CA LYS A 85 16.06 5.75 17.23
C LYS A 85 15.70 6.94 16.33
N ASP A 86 16.39 7.08 15.20
CA ASP A 86 16.14 8.16 14.23
C ASP A 86 14.74 8.04 13.62
N THR A 87 14.33 6.82 13.25
CA THR A 87 12.98 6.57 12.69
C THR A 87 11.89 6.94 13.70
N GLU A 88 12.05 6.55 14.96
CA GLU A 88 11.12 6.90 16.05
C GLU A 88 11.07 8.41 16.30
N GLN A 89 12.22 9.08 16.23
CA GLN A 89 12.29 10.54 16.39
C GLN A 89 11.58 11.27 15.24
N ILE A 90 11.77 10.82 14.00
CA ILE A 90 11.09 11.39 12.83
C ILE A 90 9.59 11.17 12.96
N TRP A 91 9.14 9.98 13.35
CA TRP A 91 7.73 9.67 13.61
C TRP A 91 7.10 10.67 14.59
N LYS A 92 7.73 10.85 15.75
CA LYS A 92 7.28 11.83 16.76
C LYS A 92 7.23 13.27 16.24
N SER A 93 8.15 13.64 15.35
CA SER A 93 8.18 14.98 14.76
C SER A 93 7.06 15.23 13.73
N VAL A 94 6.60 14.19 13.05
CA VAL A 94 5.59 14.26 11.98
C VAL A 94 4.17 14.08 12.51
N CYS A 95 4.02 13.22 13.52
CA CYS A 95 2.77 12.93 14.21
C CYS A 95 2.60 13.89 15.39
N GLN A 96 2.49 15.20 15.11
CA GLN A 96 2.13 16.17 16.14
C GLN A 96 0.61 16.12 16.45
N PRO A 97 0.20 16.31 17.71
CA PRO A 97 -1.14 16.01 18.17
C PRO A 97 -2.08 17.17 17.85
N THR A 98 -2.91 17.01 16.82
CA THR A 98 -4.15 17.79 16.73
C THR A 98 -5.38 16.97 17.07
N ILE A 99 -5.44 15.66 16.76
CA ILE A 99 -6.62 14.83 17.10
C ILE A 99 -6.28 13.36 17.42
N HIS A 100 -5.12 12.83 17.01
CA HIS A 100 -4.76 11.42 17.25
C HIS A 100 -3.73 11.28 18.38
N VAL A 101 -4.12 10.47 19.36
CA VAL A 101 -3.38 10.02 20.54
C VAL A 101 -1.97 9.53 20.15
N ASN A 102 -0.99 9.78 21.01
CA ASN A 102 0.41 9.28 21.00
C ASN A 102 0.52 7.77 20.66
N THR A 103 0.27 7.41 19.40
CA THR A 103 0.30 6.03 18.94
C THR A 103 1.73 5.71 18.54
N PRO A 104 2.35 4.66 19.11
CA PRO A 104 3.75 4.35 18.83
C PRO A 104 3.92 3.88 17.38
N LEU A 105 5.10 4.13 16.81
CA LEU A 105 5.45 3.71 15.44
C LEU A 105 5.16 2.22 15.21
N SER A 106 5.36 1.40 16.24
CA SER A 106 5.15 -0.06 16.22
C SER A 106 3.71 -0.50 15.94
N GLU A 107 2.72 0.39 16.04
CA GLU A 107 1.35 0.07 15.61
C GLU A 107 1.18 0.09 14.10
N TYR A 108 1.97 0.88 13.39
CA TYR A 108 1.87 1.02 11.94
C TYR A 108 3.01 0.32 11.22
N PHE A 109 4.21 0.30 11.80
CA PHE A 109 5.41 -0.16 11.15
C PHE A 109 6.19 -1.19 11.97
N ASN A 110 6.64 -2.24 11.29
CA ASN A 110 7.71 -3.11 11.78
C ASN A 110 9.05 -2.58 11.25
N VAL A 111 9.86 -1.97 12.10
CA VAL A 111 11.20 -1.51 11.71
C VAL A 111 12.21 -2.65 11.84
N ARG A 112 12.92 -2.94 10.74
CA ARG A 112 13.96 -3.96 10.68
C ARG A 112 15.19 -3.41 9.96
N GLY A 113 16.28 -3.23 10.69
CA GLY A 113 17.61 -3.22 10.10
C GLY A 113 18.29 -4.58 10.28
N GLY A 114 19.61 -4.60 10.11
CA GLY A 114 20.40 -5.83 10.25
C GLY A 114 20.90 -6.43 8.93
N HIS A 115 20.81 -5.70 7.82
CA HIS A 115 21.45 -6.09 6.56
C HIS A 115 22.37 -4.95 6.09
N CYS A 116 23.70 -5.10 6.25
CA CYS A 116 24.68 -4.23 5.59
C CYS A 116 25.54 -5.06 4.63
N PHE A 117 25.46 -4.70 3.36
CA PHE A 117 26.17 -5.33 2.26
C PHE A 117 27.60 -4.81 2.16
N THR A 118 28.53 -5.70 1.80
CA THR A 118 29.89 -5.29 1.45
C THR A 118 29.91 -4.50 0.13
N LYS A 119 31.06 -3.90 -0.17
CA LYS A 119 31.25 -3.19 -1.44
C LYS A 119 31.33 -4.20 -2.58
N LEU A 120 30.42 -4.06 -3.55
CA LEU A 120 30.33 -4.96 -4.70
C LEU A 120 31.67 -5.07 -5.45
N GLU A 121 32.32 -3.93 -5.72
CA GLU A 121 33.56 -3.86 -6.48
C GLU A 121 34.76 -4.52 -5.78
N LEU A 122 34.77 -4.53 -4.44
CA LEU A 122 35.88 -5.07 -3.65
C LEU A 122 35.68 -6.54 -3.30
N GLN A 123 34.43 -6.96 -3.09
CA GLN A 123 34.09 -8.26 -2.52
C GLN A 123 32.80 -8.81 -3.15
N GLU A 124 32.84 -9.04 -4.46
CA GLU A 124 31.69 -9.44 -5.27
C GLU A 124 31.03 -10.74 -4.78
N GLU A 125 31.83 -11.78 -4.50
CA GLU A 125 31.31 -13.09 -4.08
C GLU A 125 30.61 -13.02 -2.72
N LEU A 126 31.20 -12.29 -1.76
CA LEU A 126 30.58 -12.07 -0.45
C LEU A 126 29.31 -11.22 -0.57
N PHE A 127 29.29 -10.22 -1.46
CA PHE A 127 28.10 -9.44 -1.74
C PHE A 127 26.97 -10.33 -2.30
N LYS A 128 27.27 -11.18 -3.29
CA LYS A 128 26.31 -12.15 -3.86
C LYS A 128 25.76 -13.10 -2.80
N GLU A 129 26.63 -13.59 -1.91
CA GLU A 129 26.22 -14.45 -0.80
C GLU A 129 25.25 -13.73 0.14
N GLN A 130 25.56 -12.50 0.54
CA GLN A 130 24.69 -11.67 1.38
C GLN A 130 23.34 -11.39 0.70
N VAL A 131 23.33 -11.18 -0.63
CA VAL A 131 22.08 -10.97 -1.39
C VAL A 131 21.26 -12.26 -1.40
N ALA A 132 21.90 -13.41 -1.58
CA ALA A 132 21.24 -14.71 -1.50
C ALA A 132 20.64 -14.96 -0.11
N GLN A 133 21.35 -14.63 0.96
CA GLN A 133 20.87 -14.74 2.34
C GLN A 133 19.62 -13.86 2.57
N LEU A 134 19.65 -12.59 2.13
CA LEU A 134 18.50 -11.69 2.23
C LEU A 134 17.30 -12.23 1.43
N ARG A 135 17.54 -12.73 0.21
CA ARG A 135 16.49 -13.33 -0.63
C ARG A 135 15.83 -14.52 0.08
N GLN A 136 16.60 -15.42 0.68
CA GLN A 136 16.05 -16.56 1.42
C GLN A 136 15.22 -16.11 2.63
N LEU A 137 15.67 -15.10 3.36
CA LEU A 137 14.92 -14.50 4.47
C LEU A 137 13.56 -13.95 4.03
N LEU A 138 13.51 -13.23 2.90
CA LEU A 138 12.26 -12.70 2.35
C LEU A 138 11.32 -13.82 1.91
N LEU A 139 11.82 -14.83 1.20
CA LEU A 139 11.03 -15.98 0.76
C LEU A 139 10.45 -16.77 1.94
N ASN A 140 11.24 -17.03 2.98
CA ASN A 140 10.76 -17.75 4.16
C ASN A 140 9.69 -16.95 4.92
N ARG A 141 9.81 -15.63 4.97
CA ARG A 141 8.78 -14.77 5.56
C ARG A 141 7.45 -14.80 4.81
N THR A 142 7.50 -14.85 3.48
CA THR A 142 6.28 -14.96 2.68
C THR A 142 5.52 -16.25 2.93
N LYS A 143 6.19 -17.31 3.41
CA LYS A 143 5.56 -18.61 3.73
C LYS A 143 4.82 -18.61 5.08
N HIS A 144 5.22 -17.79 6.05
CA HIS A 144 4.64 -17.73 7.40
C HIS A 144 3.59 -16.62 7.56
N ARG A 145 2.86 -16.32 6.48
CA ARG A 145 1.79 -15.32 6.52
C ARG A 145 0.52 -15.90 7.13
N ASP A 146 0.61 -16.43 8.35
CA ASP A 146 -0.54 -16.95 9.09
C ASP A 146 -1.53 -15.80 9.34
N GLY A 147 -2.70 -15.87 8.68
CA GLY A 147 -3.86 -15.01 8.93
C GLY A 147 -4.09 -13.84 7.95
N GLN A 148 -3.12 -13.45 7.11
CA GLN A 148 -3.39 -12.48 6.03
C GLN A 148 -3.73 -13.24 4.74
N ALA A 149 -4.94 -13.02 4.21
CA ALA A 149 -5.35 -13.65 2.95
C ALA A 149 -4.43 -13.16 1.84
N ILE A 150 -3.87 -14.12 1.11
CA ILE A 150 -3.08 -13.90 -0.07
C ILE A 150 -4.05 -13.43 -1.15
N VAL A 151 -3.85 -12.21 -1.66
CA VAL A 151 -4.62 -11.73 -2.81
C VAL A 151 -3.97 -12.26 -4.08
N PRO A 152 -4.71 -12.96 -4.95
CA PRO A 152 -4.26 -13.37 -6.28
C PRO A 152 -3.68 -12.20 -7.08
N ALA A 153 -2.66 -12.49 -7.89
CA ALA A 153 -1.97 -11.45 -8.67
C ALA A 153 -2.89 -10.72 -9.67
N SER A 154 -3.91 -11.39 -10.20
CA SER A 154 -4.95 -10.79 -11.05
C SER A 154 -5.76 -9.73 -10.31
N GLU A 155 -6.06 -9.97 -9.04
CA GLU A 155 -6.84 -9.07 -8.17
C GLU A 155 -6.00 -7.90 -7.63
N PHE A 156 -4.68 -8.08 -7.54
CA PHE A 156 -3.75 -7.02 -7.16
C PHE A 156 -3.75 -5.87 -8.18
N CYS A 157 -3.81 -6.16 -9.49
CA CYS A 157 -3.71 -5.15 -10.54
C CYS A 157 -4.80 -4.07 -10.43
N PHE A 158 -6.06 -4.48 -10.26
CA PHE A 158 -7.19 -3.56 -10.09
C PHE A 158 -7.04 -2.70 -8.82
N SER A 159 -6.66 -3.32 -7.71
CA SER A 159 -6.45 -2.59 -6.45
C SER A 159 -5.34 -1.55 -6.55
N ALA A 160 -4.22 -1.90 -7.22
CA ALA A 160 -3.09 -1.00 -7.41
C ALA A 160 -3.46 0.18 -8.31
N GLN A 161 -4.24 -0.06 -9.37
CA GLN A 161 -4.73 1.01 -10.25
C GLN A 161 -5.62 1.99 -9.49
N ARG A 162 -6.59 1.50 -8.72
CA ARG A 162 -7.49 2.35 -7.93
C ARG A 162 -6.74 3.18 -6.88
N ILE A 163 -5.81 2.54 -6.16
CA ILE A 163 -4.93 3.21 -5.20
C ILE A 163 -4.14 4.35 -5.87
N TRP A 164 -3.62 4.10 -7.08
CA TRP A 164 -2.90 5.10 -7.85
C TRP A 164 -3.79 6.27 -8.27
N GLU A 165 -5.00 6.00 -8.77
CA GLU A 165 -5.97 7.03 -9.17
C GLU A 165 -6.38 7.91 -7.98
N GLU A 166 -6.72 7.32 -6.84
CA GLU A 166 -7.06 8.05 -5.61
C GLU A 166 -5.87 8.90 -5.11
N THR A 167 -4.65 8.35 -5.20
CA THR A 167 -3.42 9.06 -4.81
C THR A 167 -3.11 10.24 -5.74
N LYS A 168 -3.29 10.06 -7.05
CA LYS A 168 -3.08 11.11 -8.06
C LYS A 168 -4.02 12.29 -7.87
N ASP A 169 -5.27 12.01 -7.50
CA ASP A 169 -6.29 13.02 -7.17
C ASP A 169 -6.07 13.69 -5.80
N ASN A 170 -5.01 13.32 -5.08
CA ASN A 170 -4.74 13.75 -3.72
C ASN A 170 -5.93 13.52 -2.77
N LYS A 171 -6.69 12.44 -2.96
CA LYS A 171 -7.75 12.00 -2.04
C LYS A 171 -7.16 11.20 -0.87
N ASP A 172 -7.80 11.24 0.29
CA ASP A 172 -7.38 10.39 1.41
C ASP A 172 -7.73 8.92 1.10
N LEU A 173 -6.76 8.05 1.38
CA LEU A 173 -6.87 6.62 1.12
C LEU A 173 -7.56 5.95 2.31
N ASN A 174 -8.90 5.98 2.29
CA ASN A 174 -9.71 5.11 3.11
C ASN A 174 -9.70 3.71 2.50
N LEU A 175 -8.59 3.00 2.68
CA LEU A 175 -8.47 1.63 2.20
C LEU A 175 -9.26 0.73 3.16
N PRO A 176 -10.45 0.22 2.79
CA PRO A 176 -10.97 -0.95 3.50
C PRO A 176 -9.89 -2.05 3.42
N SER A 177 -9.91 -3.03 4.33
CA SER A 177 -8.89 -4.09 4.30
C SER A 177 -8.75 -4.60 2.86
N HIS A 178 -7.52 -4.80 2.37
CA HIS A 178 -7.28 -5.08 0.94
C HIS A 178 -8.18 -6.22 0.41
N LYS A 179 -8.53 -7.17 1.28
CA LYS A 179 -9.54 -8.23 1.04
C LYS A 179 -10.95 -7.69 0.74
N VAL A 180 -11.44 -6.74 1.53
CA VAL A 180 -12.77 -6.14 1.37
C VAL A 180 -12.81 -5.32 0.09
N LEU A 181 -11.76 -4.55 -0.22
CA LEU A 181 -11.70 -3.81 -1.49
C LEU A 181 -11.79 -4.76 -2.69
N VAL A 182 -10.96 -5.80 -2.68
CA VAL A 182 -10.91 -6.82 -3.73
C VAL A 182 -12.22 -7.59 -3.83
N ALA A 183 -12.78 -8.02 -2.70
CA ALA A 183 -14.06 -8.72 -2.66
C ALA A 183 -15.20 -7.86 -3.19
N THR A 184 -15.25 -6.57 -2.85
CA THR A 184 -16.27 -5.65 -3.38
C THR A 184 -16.19 -5.52 -4.89
N VAL A 185 -14.99 -5.27 -5.43
CA VAL A 185 -14.79 -5.16 -6.89
C VAL A 185 -15.15 -6.47 -7.58
N HIS A 186 -14.76 -7.61 -7.02
CA HIS A 186 -15.05 -8.91 -7.60
C HIS A 186 -16.55 -9.25 -7.57
N CYS A 187 -17.23 -8.97 -6.46
CA CYS A 187 -18.68 -9.11 -6.36
C CYS A 187 -19.40 -8.23 -7.40
N GLU A 188 -18.90 -7.02 -7.63
CA GLU A 188 -19.43 -6.10 -8.62
C GLU A 188 -19.21 -6.61 -10.07
N GLU A 189 -18.03 -7.13 -10.39
CA GLU A 189 -17.75 -7.76 -11.69
C GLU A 189 -18.62 -8.98 -11.95
N ILE A 190 -18.74 -9.89 -10.98
CA ILE A 190 -19.61 -11.07 -11.08
C ILE A 190 -21.06 -10.63 -11.27
N ALA A 191 -21.53 -9.66 -10.48
CA ALA A 191 -22.88 -9.14 -10.59
C ALA A 191 -23.12 -8.56 -11.99
N ASN A 192 -22.19 -7.78 -12.52
CA ASN A 192 -22.27 -7.19 -13.85
C ASN A 192 -22.25 -8.25 -14.97
N GLN A 193 -21.39 -9.27 -14.85
CA GLN A 193 -21.37 -10.40 -15.80
C GLN A 193 -22.69 -11.18 -15.77
N LYS A 194 -23.22 -11.47 -14.58
CA LYS A 194 -24.50 -12.16 -14.42
C LYS A 194 -25.66 -11.32 -14.95
N LEU A 195 -25.61 -10.00 -14.76
CA LEU A 195 -26.57 -9.06 -15.31
C LEU A 195 -26.54 -9.07 -16.84
N GLN A 196 -25.37 -9.00 -17.47
CA GLN A 196 -25.23 -9.08 -18.93
C GLN A 196 -25.73 -10.42 -19.48
N GLN A 197 -25.45 -11.52 -18.79
CA GLN A 197 -25.96 -12.85 -19.13
C GLN A 197 -27.50 -12.88 -19.09
N LEU A 198 -28.11 -12.35 -18.03
CA LEU A 198 -29.57 -12.27 -17.89
C LEU A 198 -30.22 -11.36 -18.94
N GLN A 199 -29.61 -10.22 -19.25
CA GLN A 199 -30.08 -9.31 -20.30
C GLN A 199 -30.03 -9.96 -21.70
N SER A 200 -29.08 -10.87 -21.92
CA SER A 200 -28.90 -11.58 -23.19
C SER A 200 -29.64 -12.93 -23.24
N ASP A 201 -30.23 -13.37 -22.12
CA ASP A 201 -30.95 -14.63 -22.03
C ASP A 201 -32.33 -14.52 -22.69
N LYS A 202 -32.51 -15.28 -23.77
CA LYS A 202 -33.77 -15.36 -24.52
C LYS A 202 -34.95 -15.75 -23.64
N HIS A 203 -34.75 -16.59 -22.61
CA HIS A 203 -35.81 -17.02 -21.71
C HIS A 203 -36.28 -15.87 -20.81
N CYS A 204 -35.35 -15.06 -20.30
CA CYS A 204 -35.68 -13.86 -19.53
C CYS A 204 -36.41 -12.81 -20.39
N LEU A 205 -35.98 -12.63 -21.64
CA LEU A 205 -36.65 -11.73 -22.60
C LEU A 205 -38.07 -12.19 -22.92
N ILE A 206 -38.31 -13.50 -23.06
CA ILE A 206 -39.64 -14.07 -23.28
C ILE A 206 -40.54 -13.84 -22.06
N ILE A 207 -40.03 -14.04 -20.84
CA ILE A 207 -40.78 -13.79 -19.60
C ILE A 207 -41.15 -12.31 -19.49
N LEU A 208 -40.21 -11.39 -19.79
CA LEU A 208 -40.46 -9.95 -19.80
C LEU A 208 -41.51 -9.54 -20.85
N ALA A 209 -41.51 -10.18 -22.02
CA ALA A 209 -42.48 -9.95 -23.08
C ALA A 209 -43.87 -10.55 -22.80
N ALA A 210 -43.95 -11.56 -21.94
CA ALA A 210 -45.19 -12.24 -21.54
C ALA A 210 -45.88 -11.59 -20.32
N MET A 211 -45.27 -10.58 -19.70
CA MET A 211 -45.83 -9.87 -18.55
C MET A 211 -46.86 -8.81 -18.99
N PRO A 212 -47.99 -8.65 -18.27
CA PRO A 212 -48.97 -7.60 -18.58
C PRO A 212 -48.36 -6.21 -18.39
N ASP A 213 -48.77 -5.23 -19.21
CA ASP A 213 -48.17 -3.88 -19.28
C ASP A 213 -48.08 -3.16 -17.93
N SER A 214 -49.03 -3.42 -17.01
CA SER A 214 -49.03 -2.86 -15.65
C SER A 214 -47.96 -3.45 -14.72
N ALA A 215 -47.57 -4.71 -14.92
CA ALA A 215 -46.46 -5.35 -14.20
C ALA A 215 -45.10 -5.03 -14.84
N CYS A 216 -45.10 -4.76 -16.15
CA CYS A 216 -43.88 -4.47 -16.90
C CYS A 216 -43.21 -3.16 -16.47
N ALA A 217 -43.98 -2.15 -16.03
CA ALA A 217 -43.43 -0.89 -15.53
C ALA A 217 -42.69 -1.05 -14.19
N ILE A 218 -43.29 -1.78 -13.23
CA ILE A 218 -42.68 -2.01 -11.90
C ILE A 218 -41.47 -2.95 -12.03
N CYS A 219 -41.55 -3.99 -12.86
CA CYS A 219 -40.40 -4.87 -13.10
C CYS A 219 -39.30 -4.19 -13.91
N ARG A 220 -39.62 -3.32 -14.89
CA ARG A 220 -38.61 -2.48 -15.57
C ARG A 220 -37.97 -1.49 -14.61
N ASP A 221 -38.76 -0.78 -13.81
CA ASP A 221 -38.23 0.16 -12.82
C ASP A 221 -37.42 -0.56 -11.74
N PHE A 222 -37.78 -1.78 -11.35
CA PHE A 222 -36.98 -2.57 -10.42
C PHE A 222 -35.67 -3.04 -11.08
N LEU A 223 -35.70 -3.53 -12.33
CA LEU A 223 -34.49 -3.95 -13.05
C LEU A 223 -33.57 -2.78 -13.45
N LEU A 224 -34.12 -1.57 -13.66
CA LEU A 224 -33.37 -0.37 -14.05
C LEU A 224 -32.92 0.49 -12.84
N ASN A 225 -33.76 0.61 -11.79
CA ASN A 225 -33.49 1.48 -10.64
C ASN A 225 -32.92 0.77 -9.40
N PHE A 226 -33.14 -0.55 -9.20
CA PHE A 226 -32.61 -1.24 -8.02
C PHE A 226 -31.06 -1.41 -8.08
N TYR A 227 -30.47 -1.25 -9.26
CA TYR A 227 -29.04 -1.45 -9.50
C TYR A 227 -28.27 -0.18 -9.90
N SER A 228 -28.93 0.98 -9.99
CA SER A 228 -28.27 2.28 -10.18
C SER A 228 -27.90 2.96 -8.84
N LEU A 229 -28.23 2.34 -7.71
CA LEU A 229 -27.79 2.80 -6.40
C LEU A 229 -26.38 2.26 -6.13
N PRO A 230 -25.38 3.11 -5.87
CA PRO A 230 -24.09 2.63 -5.41
C PRO A 230 -24.29 1.88 -4.09
N LEU A 231 -23.60 0.73 -3.95
CA LEU A 231 -23.59 -0.10 -2.74
C LEU A 231 -23.11 0.62 -1.47
N SER A 232 -22.76 1.91 -1.56
CA SER A 232 -22.49 2.79 -0.42
C SER A 232 -23.75 3.28 0.31
N VAL A 233 -24.96 2.93 -0.16
CA VAL A 233 -26.25 3.35 0.43
C VAL A 233 -27.03 2.17 1.06
N LEU A 234 -26.46 0.96 1.03
CA LEU A 234 -26.94 -0.24 1.72
C LEU A 234 -25.95 -0.63 2.82
#